data_AF-E1WWU5-F1
#
_entry.id   AF-E1WWU5-F1
#
_cell.length_a   1.000
_cell.length_b   1.000
_cell.length_c   1.000
_cell.angle_alpha   90.00
_cell.angle_beta   90.00
_cell.angle_gamma   90.00
#
_symmetry.space_group_name_H-M   'P 1'
#
loop_
_entity.id
_entity.type
_entity.pdbx_description
1 polymer ?
#
loop_
_entity_poly.entity_id
_entity_poly.type
_entity_poly.pdbx_seq_one_letter_code
_entity_poly.pdbx_strand_id
1 'polypeptide(L)'
;MSKKIIVELTTFCGRCIEAIHYYVSVEYYDSCDDFRRDKLKRPITQKEIDSNGDRFYSYEAGEPTECFNSWKDALQAAQEYIASNDLEGDIYVYGVPNKGALTLEQAIAPELDTRKRCSKCGKVFGDREGFYNFPEGALCVQCHKK
;
A
#
# COMPACT_ATOMS: atom_id res chain seq x y z
N MET A 1 2.40 27.97 5.16
CA MET A 1 2.11 26.79 4.32
C MET A 1 1.53 25.74 5.25
N SER A 2 0.44 25.05 4.88
CA SER A 2 -0.01 23.91 5.68
C SER A 2 1.08 22.84 5.67
N LYS A 3 1.33 22.20 6.81
CA LYS A 3 2.24 21.05 6.87
C LYS A 3 1.65 19.92 6.03
N LYS A 4 2.49 19.21 5.30
CA LYS A 4 2.09 18.11 4.42
C LYS A 4 2.57 16.79 5.03
N ILE A 5 1.67 15.82 5.12
CA ILE A 5 1.98 14.44 5.51
C ILE A 5 1.70 13.54 4.30
N ILE A 6 2.65 12.68 3.95
CA ILE A 6 2.54 11.76 2.82
C ILE A 6 2.53 10.34 3.37
N VAL A 7 1.46 9.61 3.09
CA VAL A 7 1.38 8.16 3.30
C VAL A 7 1.74 7.48 1.98
N GLU A 8 2.92 6.90 1.90
CA GLU A 8 3.35 6.12 0.73
C GLU A 8 3.00 4.65 0.92
N LEU A 9 1.95 4.18 0.26
CA LEU A 9 1.66 2.75 0.15
C LEU A 9 2.51 2.19 -0.99
N THR A 10 3.26 1.14 -0.71
CA THR A 10 4.04 0.43 -1.73
C THR A 10 3.57 -1.01 -1.80
N THR A 11 3.20 -1.45 -3.00
CA THR A 11 2.97 -2.87 -3.27
C THR A 11 4.25 -3.45 -3.87
N PHE A 12 5.00 -4.22 -3.10
CA PHE A 12 6.07 -5.04 -3.68
C PHE A 12 5.47 -6.40 -4.05
N CYS A 13 5.22 -6.60 -5.34
CA CYS A 13 4.91 -7.93 -5.88
C CYS A 13 6.23 -8.59 -6.26
N GLY A 14 7.04 -8.98 -5.27
CA GLY A 14 8.39 -9.48 -5.51
C GLY A 14 8.60 -10.92 -5.08
N ARG A 15 8.92 -11.75 -6.08
CA ARG A 15 9.60 -13.06 -6.06
C ARG A 15 9.12 -14.18 -5.14
N CYS A 16 8.07 -14.02 -4.34
CA CYS A 16 7.28 -15.15 -3.86
C CYS A 16 6.01 -15.20 -4.71
N ILE A 17 5.94 -16.21 -5.58
CA ILE A 17 5.08 -16.32 -6.78
C ILE A 17 3.56 -16.14 -6.52
N GLU A 18 3.12 -16.03 -5.26
CA GLU A 18 1.70 -15.93 -4.90
C GLU A 18 1.37 -14.90 -3.79
N ALA A 19 2.36 -14.18 -3.25
CA ALA A 19 2.14 -13.25 -2.12
C ALA A 19 2.26 -11.78 -2.54
N ILE A 20 1.16 -11.03 -2.46
CA ILE A 20 1.17 -9.57 -2.59
C ILE A 20 1.53 -8.97 -1.23
N HIS A 21 2.61 -8.20 -1.16
CA HIS A 21 3.04 -7.53 0.05
C HIS A 21 2.70 -6.04 0.00
N TYR A 22 2.07 -5.56 1.07
CA TYR A 22 1.76 -4.16 1.28
C TYR A 22 2.71 -3.59 2.32
N TYR A 23 3.37 -2.49 1.97
CA TYR A 23 4.24 -1.73 2.83
C TYR A 23 3.73 -0.30 2.92
N VAL A 24 4.01 0.37 4.01
CA VAL A 24 3.66 1.78 4.19
C VAL A 24 4.77 2.53 4.89
N SER A 25 5.02 3.74 4.40
CA SER A 25 5.81 4.73 5.11
C SER A 25 5.03 6.03 5.26
N VAL A 26 5.25 6.72 6.37
CA VAL A 26 4.74 8.08 6.61
C VAL A 26 5.90 9.05 6.46
N GLU A 27 5.75 10.00 5.54
CA GLU A 27 6.72 11.07 5.31
C GLU A 27 6.16 12.40 5.79
N TYR A 28 6.95 13.14 6.55
CA TYR A 28 6.53 14.41 7.16
C TYR A 28 7.75 15.26 7.52
N TYR A 29 7.52 16.53 7.85
CA TYR A 29 8.53 17.39 8.46
C TYR A 29 8.25 17.46 9.96
N ASP A 30 9.27 17.20 10.79
CA ASP A 30 9.12 17.21 12.25
C ASP A 30 9.09 18.65 12.82
N SER A 31 9.14 18.79 14.14
CA SER A 31 9.11 20.10 14.80
C SER A 31 10.36 20.95 14.54
N CYS A 32 11.44 20.35 14.03
CA CYS A 32 12.68 21.01 13.66
C CYS A 32 12.77 21.31 12.16
N ASP A 33 11.69 21.09 11.40
CA ASP A 33 11.68 21.17 9.92
C ASP A 33 12.65 20.16 9.26
N ASP A 34 12.97 19.06 9.94
CA ASP A 34 13.72 17.95 9.36
C ASP A 34 12.76 16.98 8.66
N PHE A 35 13.13 16.58 7.44
CA PHE A 35 12.40 15.55 6.70
C PHE A 35 12.54 14.20 7.37
N ARG A 36 11.41 13.57 7.67
CA ARG A 36 11.28 12.23 8.22
C ARG A 36 10.56 11.32 7.24
N ARG A 37 10.97 10.06 7.25
CA ARG A 37 10.31 8.96 6.55
C ARG A 37 10.38 7.71 7.40
N ASP A 38 9.26 7.37 8.02
CA ASP A 38 9.17 6.23 8.92
C ASP A 38 8.42 5.09 8.27
N LYS A 39 9.08 3.93 8.17
CA LYS A 39 8.47 2.69 7.71
C LYS A 39 7.73 2.03 8.85
N LEU A 40 6.45 1.74 8.65
CA LEU A 40 5.64 1.16 9.70
C LEU A 40 5.84 -0.35 9.78
N LYS A 41 5.74 -0.85 11.01
CA LYS A 41 5.85 -2.27 11.34
C LYS A 41 4.68 -2.69 12.19
N ARG A 42 4.34 -3.97 12.12
CA ARG A 42 3.37 -4.61 13.01
C ARG A 42 3.94 -5.93 13.52
N PRO A 43 3.46 -6.46 14.65
CA PRO A 43 3.80 -7.80 15.06
C PRO A 43 3.22 -8.82 14.06
N ILE A 44 4.02 -9.84 13.73
CA ILE A 44 3.54 -11.02 13.03
C ILE A 44 2.78 -11.95 13.99
N THR A 45 1.68 -12.54 13.53
CA THR A 45 0.89 -13.48 14.34
C THR A 45 1.32 -14.94 14.11
N GLN A 46 1.14 -15.79 15.12
CA GLN A 46 1.39 -17.23 14.97
C GLN A 46 0.59 -17.85 13.82
N LYS A 47 -0.68 -17.42 13.65
CA LYS A 47 -1.54 -17.87 12.56
C LYS A 47 -0.94 -17.59 11.17
N GLU A 48 -0.29 -16.45 11.00
CA GLU A 48 0.37 -16.08 9.73
C GLU A 48 1.59 -16.94 9.46
N ILE A 49 2.37 -17.26 10.49
CA ILE A 49 3.50 -18.20 10.43
C ILE A 49 2.98 -19.60 10.04
N ASP A 50 1.95 -20.10 10.72
CA ASP A 50 1.39 -21.43 10.47
C ASP A 50 0.77 -21.54 9.06
N SER A 51 0.14 -20.47 8.58
CA SER A 51 -0.55 -20.46 7.27
C SER A 51 0.40 -20.20 6.10
N ASN A 52 1.59 -19.67 6.36
CA ASN A 52 2.55 -19.31 5.33
C ASN A 52 3.99 -19.48 5.85
N GLY A 53 4.29 -20.71 6.29
CA GLY A 53 5.55 -21.09 6.90
C GLY A 53 6.75 -20.68 6.05
N ASP A 54 6.71 -20.90 4.73
CA ASP A 54 7.80 -20.53 3.83
C ASP A 54 8.02 -19.00 3.74
N ARG A 55 6.97 -18.19 3.93
CA ARG A 55 7.09 -16.72 3.93
C ARG A 55 7.67 -16.20 5.24
N PHE A 56 7.42 -16.88 6.34
CA PHE A 56 7.75 -16.43 7.69
C PHE A 56 8.62 -17.41 8.47
N TYR A 57 9.36 -18.28 7.77
CA TYR A 57 10.08 -19.42 8.37
C TYR A 57 11.18 -19.00 9.36
N SER A 58 11.65 -17.76 9.28
CA SER A 58 12.65 -17.18 10.19
C SER A 58 12.04 -16.23 11.22
N TYR A 59 10.71 -16.10 11.27
CA TYR A 59 10.03 -15.21 12.20
C TYR A 59 9.48 -15.96 13.40
N GLU A 60 9.54 -15.34 14.57
CA GLU A 60 8.79 -15.74 15.75
C GLU A 60 7.53 -14.87 15.93
N ALA A 61 6.49 -15.43 16.54
CA ALA A 61 5.27 -14.67 16.81
C ALA A 61 5.57 -13.45 17.69
N GLY A 62 5.08 -12.28 17.27
CA GLY A 62 5.34 -11.00 17.92
C GLY A 62 6.52 -10.22 17.34
N GLU A 63 7.36 -10.83 16.50
CA GLU A 63 8.44 -10.10 15.85
C GLU A 63 7.91 -9.04 14.86
N PRO A 64 8.60 -7.90 14.72
CA PRO A 64 8.15 -6.83 13.87
C PRO A 64 8.36 -7.16 12.38
N THR A 65 7.30 -7.02 11.59
CA THR A 65 7.33 -7.11 10.14
C THR A 65 6.83 -5.82 9.50
N GLU A 66 7.46 -5.41 8.39
CA GLU A 66 7.00 -4.26 7.57
C GLU A 66 5.82 -4.63 6.66
N CYS A 67 5.41 -5.90 6.66
CA CYS A 67 4.42 -6.40 5.70
C CYS A 67 3.00 -6.43 6.28
N PHE A 68 2.09 -5.75 5.60
CA PHE A 68 0.66 -5.74 5.90
C PHE A 68 -0.11 -6.72 5.01
N ASN A 69 -1.28 -7.15 5.47
CA ASN A 69 -2.12 -8.13 4.76
C ASN A 69 -2.93 -7.49 3.64
N SER A 70 -3.26 -6.21 3.78
CA SER A 70 -3.91 -5.41 2.74
C SER A 70 -3.37 -3.98 2.73
N TRP A 71 -3.56 -3.26 1.62
CA TRP A 71 -3.26 -1.82 1.59
C TRP A 71 -4.15 -1.01 2.54
N LYS A 72 -5.36 -1.51 2.88
CA LYS A 72 -6.25 -0.88 3.85
C LYS A 72 -5.70 -1.02 5.26
N ASP A 73 -5.18 -2.19 5.62
CA ASP A 73 -4.54 -2.43 6.92
C ASP A 73 -3.31 -1.54 7.06
N ALA A 74 -2.53 -1.40 6.00
CA ALA A 74 -1.39 -0.49 5.94
C ALA A 74 -1.82 0.98 6.11
N LEU A 75 -2.90 1.41 5.45
CA LEU A 75 -3.44 2.76 5.60
C LEU A 75 -3.95 3.01 7.03
N GLN A 76 -4.64 2.04 7.63
CA GLN A 76 -5.10 2.14 9.02
C GLN A 76 -3.92 2.30 9.97
N ALA A 77 -2.86 1.50 9.81
CA ALA A 77 -1.65 1.64 10.63
C ALA A 77 -0.99 3.02 10.48
N ALA A 78 -1.03 3.61 9.29
CA ALA A 78 -0.55 4.98 9.08
C ALA A 78 -1.42 6.02 9.79
N GLN A 79 -2.74 5.86 9.80
CA GLN A 79 -3.63 6.74 10.56
C GLN A 79 -3.36 6.66 12.07
N GLU A 80 -3.21 5.44 12.60
CA GLU A 80 -2.88 5.21 14.01
C GLU A 80 -1.52 5.81 14.38
N TYR A 81 -0.52 5.68 13.51
CA TYR A 81 0.80 6.28 13.69
C TYR A 81 0.75 7.82 13.71
N ILE A 82 0.06 8.42 12.73
CA ILE A 82 -0.12 9.89 12.64
C ILE A 82 -0.80 10.41 13.90
N ALA A 83 -1.88 9.76 14.34
CA ALA A 83 -2.60 10.15 15.55
C ALA A 83 -1.76 9.97 16.81
N SER A 84 -1.01 8.87 16.94
CA SER A 84 -0.21 8.56 18.14
C SER A 84 1.02 9.46 18.30
N ASN A 85 1.46 10.13 17.23
CA ASN A 85 2.59 11.05 17.22
C ASN A 85 2.15 12.53 17.09
N ASP A 86 0.85 12.81 17.24
CA ASP A 86 0.26 14.16 17.13
C ASP A 86 0.71 14.91 15.86
N LEU A 87 0.80 14.19 14.73
CA LEU A 87 1.25 14.79 13.47
C LEU A 87 0.13 15.60 12.83
N GLU A 88 0.32 16.92 12.74
CA GLU A 88 -0.64 17.84 12.11
C GLU A 88 -0.25 18.17 10.66
N GLY A 89 -1.20 18.07 9.74
CA GLY A 89 -1.02 18.46 8.35
C GLY A 89 -2.07 17.90 7.38
N ASP A 90 -2.02 18.35 6.13
CA ASP A 90 -2.80 17.78 5.04
C ASP A 90 -2.22 16.41 4.67
N ILE A 91 -3.06 15.36 4.77
CA ILE A 91 -2.65 13.97 4.54
C ILE A 91 -2.96 13.55 3.12
N TYR A 92 -1.91 13.13 2.39
CA TYR A 92 -2.00 12.59 1.04
C TYR A 92 -1.56 11.13 1.01
N VAL A 93 -2.32 10.28 0.32
CA VAL A 93 -2.05 8.85 0.18
C VAL A 93 -1.63 8.55 -1.25
N TYR A 94 -0.48 7.91 -1.40
CA TYR A 94 0.06 7.44 -2.68
C TYR A 94 0.04 5.91 -2.74
N GLY A 95 -0.02 5.36 -3.95
CA GLY A 95 0.10 3.92 -4.17
C GLY A 95 -1.17 3.10 -3.93
N VAL A 96 -2.33 3.75 -3.73
CA VAL A 96 -3.62 3.06 -3.80
C VAL A 96 -3.80 2.48 -5.21
N PRO A 97 -4.17 1.19 -5.36
CA PRO A 97 -4.23 0.55 -6.67
C PRO A 97 -5.10 1.31 -7.70
N ASN A 98 -4.50 1.61 -8.86
CA ASN A 98 -5.10 2.34 -9.99
C ASN A 98 -5.51 3.79 -9.67
N LYS A 99 -4.83 4.42 -8.71
CA LYS A 99 -5.06 5.82 -8.32
C LYS A 99 -3.73 6.57 -8.31
N GLY A 100 -3.80 7.87 -8.56
CA GLY A 100 -2.71 8.79 -8.28
C GLY A 100 -2.69 9.17 -6.79
N ALA A 101 -2.20 10.36 -6.49
CA ALA A 101 -2.34 10.93 -5.15
C ALA A 101 -3.81 11.13 -4.77
N LEU A 102 -4.20 10.67 -3.59
CA LEU A 102 -5.52 10.89 -2.99
C LEU A 102 -5.38 11.69 -1.69
N THR A 103 -6.41 12.40 -1.28
CA THR A 103 -6.52 12.83 0.13
C THR A 103 -6.84 11.62 1.02
N LEU A 104 -6.60 11.73 2.33
CA LEU A 104 -7.00 10.67 3.26
C LEU A 104 -8.49 10.32 3.15
N GLU A 105 -9.36 11.33 3.09
CA GLU A 105 -10.81 11.16 2.95
C GLU A 105 -11.17 10.34 1.70
N GLN A 106 -10.55 10.64 0.56
CA GLN A 106 -10.74 9.89 -0.68
C GLN A 106 -10.20 8.46 -0.59
N ALA A 107 -9.11 8.24 0.13
CA ALA A 107 -8.47 6.93 0.27
C ALA A 107 -9.25 5.96 1.17
N ILE A 108 -10.00 6.48 2.15
CA ILE A 108 -10.84 5.67 3.07
C ILE A 108 -12.30 5.55 2.60
N ALA A 109 -12.69 6.27 1.56
CA ALA A 109 -14.05 6.27 1.04
C ALA A 109 -14.53 4.84 0.68
N PRO A 110 -15.70 4.39 1.17
CA PRO A 110 -16.18 3.03 0.93
C PRO A 110 -16.44 2.72 -0.55
N GLU A 111 -16.78 3.74 -1.34
CA GLU A 111 -17.00 3.69 -2.79
C GLU A 111 -15.71 3.66 -3.61
N LEU A 112 -14.54 3.71 -2.97
CA LEU A 112 -13.26 3.72 -3.67
C LEU A 112 -13.00 2.42 -4.43
N ASP A 113 -13.16 2.50 -5.75
CA ASP A 113 -12.87 1.38 -6.63
C ASP A 113 -11.36 1.22 -6.86
N THR A 114 -10.84 0.09 -6.39
CA THR A 114 -9.42 -0.30 -6.47
C THR A 114 -9.18 -1.48 -7.40
N ARG A 115 -10.21 -1.97 -8.11
CA ARG A 115 -10.08 -3.09 -9.03
C ARG A 115 -9.08 -2.76 -10.13
N LYS A 116 -8.13 -3.67 -10.40
CA LYS A 116 -7.13 -3.50 -11.47
C LYS A 116 -7.85 -3.30 -12.80
N ARG A 117 -7.45 -2.25 -13.52
CA ARG A 117 -8.07 -1.85 -14.79
C ARG A 117 -7.03 -1.60 -15.88
N CYS A 118 -7.46 -1.75 -17.13
CA CYS A 118 -6.67 -1.34 -18.27
C CYS A 118 -6.55 0.18 -18.32
N SER A 119 -5.34 0.72 -18.31
CA SER A 119 -5.08 2.18 -18.38
C SER A 119 -5.63 2.82 -19.66
N LYS A 120 -5.74 2.05 -20.76
CA LYS A 120 -6.19 2.57 -22.07
C LYS A 120 -7.72 2.53 -22.26
N CYS A 121 -8.41 1.50 -21.76
CA CYS A 121 -9.85 1.32 -22.02
C CYS A 121 -10.73 1.19 -20.76
N GLY A 122 -10.14 1.26 -19.56
CA GLY A 122 -10.88 1.21 -18.29
C GLY A 122 -11.49 -0.15 -17.94
N LYS A 123 -11.33 -1.18 -18.79
CA LYS A 123 -11.79 -2.55 -18.52
C LYS A 123 -11.21 -3.04 -17.20
N VAL A 124 -12.06 -3.51 -16.29
CA VAL A 124 -11.66 -4.21 -15.08
C VAL A 124 -11.18 -5.62 -15.45
N PHE A 125 -10.01 -6.02 -14.95
CA PHE A 125 -9.50 -7.37 -15.14
C PHE A 125 -10.26 -8.36 -14.24
N GLY A 126 -10.65 -9.51 -14.81
CA GLY A 126 -11.21 -10.61 -14.05
C GLY A 126 -10.16 -11.32 -13.19
N ASP A 127 -10.63 -12.24 -12.33
CA ASP A 127 -9.72 -13.08 -11.54
C ASP A 127 -8.82 -13.91 -12.47
N ARG A 128 -7.52 -13.90 -12.19
CA ARG A 128 -6.45 -14.54 -13.00
C ARG A 128 -6.44 -14.15 -14.49
N GLU A 129 -7.10 -13.05 -14.88
CA GLU A 129 -7.03 -12.55 -16.25
C GLU A 129 -5.62 -12.00 -16.54
N GLY A 130 -4.99 -12.49 -17.61
CA GLY A 130 -3.67 -12.02 -18.02
C GLY A 130 -3.70 -10.57 -18.53
N PHE A 131 -2.71 -9.78 -18.12
CA PHE A 131 -2.50 -8.40 -18.55
C PHE A 131 -1.01 -8.10 -18.76
N TYR A 132 -0.72 -7.03 -19.49
CA TYR A 132 0.64 -6.50 -19.63
C TYR A 132 0.84 -5.39 -18.61
N ASN A 133 1.83 -5.52 -17.72
CA ASN A 133 2.10 -4.54 -16.67
C ASN A 133 3.23 -3.60 -17.10
N PHE A 134 2.92 -2.32 -17.35
CA PHE A 134 3.90 -1.28 -17.68
C PHE A 134 4.03 -0.26 -16.54
N PRO A 135 5.12 0.53 -16.52
CA PRO A 135 5.24 1.67 -15.61
C PRO A 135 4.05 2.64 -15.70
N GLU A 136 3.51 2.88 -16.90
CA GLU A 136 2.32 3.74 -17.10
C GLU A 136 0.98 3.05 -16.73
N GLY A 137 1.05 1.81 -16.22
CA GLY A 137 -0.08 1.02 -15.75
C GLY A 137 -0.35 -0.23 -16.60
N ALA A 138 -1.39 -0.97 -16.23
CA ALA A 138 -1.68 -2.25 -16.87
C ALA A 138 -2.48 -2.08 -18.15
N LEU A 139 -2.18 -2.87 -19.18
CA LEU A 139 -2.94 -2.93 -20.43
C LEU A 139 -3.56 -4.30 -20.63
N CYS A 140 -4.81 -4.32 -21.08
CA CYS A 140 -5.44 -5.56 -21.53
C CYS A 140 -4.85 -6.02 -22.86
N VAL A 141 -4.94 -7.32 -23.13
CA VAL A 141 -4.37 -7.94 -24.34
C VAL A 141 -4.83 -7.23 -25.62
N GLN A 142 -6.10 -6.80 -25.68
CA GLN A 142 -6.65 -6.09 -26.83
C GLN A 142 -6.08 -4.68 -27.00
N CYS A 143 -5.77 -3.99 -25.90
CA CYS A 143 -5.21 -2.65 -25.92
C CYS A 143 -3.71 -2.64 -26.18
N HIS A 144 -3.00 -3.70 -25.79
CA HIS A 144 -1.58 -3.88 -26.09
C HIS A 144 -1.32 -4.21 -27.57
N LYS A 145 -2.22 -5.00 -28.20
CA LYS A 145 -2.09 -5.39 -29.62
C LYS A 145 -2.48 -4.30 -30.62
N LYS A 146 -2.95 -3.13 -30.16
CA LYS A 146 -3.41 -1.99 -30.97
C LYS A 146 -2.53 -0.78 -30.72
#